data_AF-A0AAV5CKD3-F1
#
_entry.id   AF-A0AAV5CKD3-F1
#
_cell.length_a   1.000
_cell.length_b   1.000
_cell.length_c   1.000
_cell.angle_alpha   90.00
_cell.angle_beta   90.00
_cell.angle_gamma   90.00
#
_symmetry.space_group_name_H-M   'P 1'
#
loop_
_entity.id
_entity.type
_entity.pdbx_description
1 polymer ?
#
loop_
_entity_poly.entity_id
_entity_poly.type
_entity_poly.pdbx_seq_one_letter_code
_entity_poly.pdbx_strand_id
1 'polypeptide(L)' 'MRWWRRASREAGPEKRRGLNSLIILTAWHLWKHRNQVVFDGDAPRVSLLKQQIKEEAHRWAMVGARHLRQLIP' A
#
# COMPACT_ATOMS: atom_id res chain seq x y z
N MET A 1 7.64 9.36 10.90
CA MET A 1 6.64 10.37 10.45
C MET A 1 7.17 11.48 9.53
N ARG A 2 8.42 11.97 9.68
CA ARG A 2 8.94 13.05 8.80
C ARG A 2 8.94 12.69 7.31
N TRP A 3 9.39 11.47 6.97
CA TRP A 3 9.35 10.94 5.60
C TRP A 3 7.93 10.96 5.01
N TRP A 4 6.94 10.43 5.75
CA TRP A 4 5.55 10.38 5.29
C TRP A 4 5.03 11.78 5.00
N ARG A 5 5.15 12.70 5.98
CA ARG A 5 4.72 14.10 5.79
C ARG A 5 5.39 14.75 4.58
N ARG A 6 6.68 14.47 4.34
CA ARG A 6 7.38 14.96 3.15
C ARG A 6 6.78 14.37 1.87
N ALA A 7 6.67 13.05 1.76
CA ALA A 7 6.11 12.37 0.59
C ALA A 7 4.67 12.82 0.28
N SER A 8 3.82 12.98 1.29
CA SER A 8 2.46 13.50 1.13
C SER A 8 2.41 14.94 0.62
N ARG A 9 3.39 15.78 0.99
CA ARG A 9 3.49 17.15 0.47
C ARG A 9 3.99 17.16 -0.97
N GLU A 10 5.02 16.37 -1.27
CA GLU A 10 5.62 16.26 -2.62
C GLU A 10 4.63 15.69 -3.65
N ALA A 11 3.71 14.81 -3.25
CA ALA A 11 2.69 14.27 -4.13
C ALA A 11 1.71 15.33 -4.69
N GLY A 12 1.62 16.50 -4.06
CA GLY A 12 0.64 17.52 -4.39
C GLY A 12 -0.77 17.21 -3.86
N PRO A 13 -1.66 18.21 -3.83
CA PRO A 13 -2.94 18.12 -3.13
C PRO A 13 -3.87 17.03 -3.68
N GLU A 14 -3.87 16.79 -4.99
CA GLU A 14 -4.75 15.81 -5.63
C GLU A 14 -4.37 14.36 -5.31
N LYS A 15 -3.07 14.05 -5.39
CA LYS A 15 -2.54 12.68 -5.22
C LYS A 15 -2.32 12.30 -3.76
N ARG A 16 -2.20 13.29 -2.87
CA ARG A 16 -1.91 13.10 -1.44
C ARG A 16 -2.84 12.10 -0.75
N ARG A 17 -4.14 12.14 -1.04
CA ARG A 17 -5.12 11.21 -0.43
C ARG A 17 -4.86 9.77 -0.89
N GLY A 18 -4.71 9.57 -2.20
CA GLY A 18 -4.39 8.26 -2.77
C GLY A 18 -3.07 7.71 -2.23
N LEU A 19 -2.05 8.58 -2.12
CA LEU A 19 -0.73 8.18 -1.66
C LEU A 19 -0.78 7.73 -0.20
N ASN A 20 -1.51 8.45 0.65
CA ASN A 20 -1.71 8.06 2.03
C ASN A 20 -2.42 6.69 2.14
N SER A 21 -3.46 6.46 1.33
CA SER A 21 -4.13 5.15 1.26
C SER A 21 -3.17 4.04 0.83
N LEU A 22 -2.34 4.28 -0.19
CA LEU A 22 -1.36 3.30 -0.66
C LEU A 22 -0.26 2.99 0.38
N ILE A 23 0.20 4.01 1.11
CA ILE A 23 1.17 3.84 2.21
C ILE A 23 0.57 2.97 3.31
N ILE A 24 -0.67 3.26 3.73
CA ILE A 24 -1.38 2.48 4.76
C ILE A 24 -1.56 1.03 4.30
N LEU A 25 -2.02 0.82 3.06
CA LEU A 25 -2.20 -0.50 2.48
C LEU A 25 -0.88 -1.29 2.44
N THR A 26 0.20 -0.64 2.03
CA THR A 26 1.54 -1.24 2.01
C THR A 26 2.00 -1.64 3.41
N ALA A 27 1.83 -0.75 4.40
CA ALA A 27 2.19 -1.02 5.79
C ALA A 27 1.37 -2.18 6.38
N TRP A 28 0.07 -2.24 6.05
CA TRP A 28 -0.82 -3.33 6.45
C TRP A 28 -0.37 -4.68 5.91
N HIS A 29 -0.07 -4.77 4.61
CA HIS A 29 0.43 -6.01 4.01
C HIS A 29 1.81 -6.41 4.55
N LEU A 30 2.70 -5.44 4.81
CA LEU A 30 4.00 -5.73 5.41
C LEU A 30 3.85 -6.32 6.81
N TRP A 31 2.93 -5.76 7.62
CA TRP A 31 2.62 -6.28 8.94
C TRP A 31 2.05 -7.71 8.86
N LYS A 32 1.08 -7.95 7.97
CA LYS A 32 0.49 -9.28 7.77
C LYS A 32 1.53 -10.31 7.33
N HIS A 33 2.38 -9.97 6.36
CA HIS A 33 3.43 -10.87 5.88
C HIS A 33 4.46 -11.18 6.98
N ARG A 34 4.88 -10.17 7.75
CA ARG A 34 5.76 -10.38 8.91
C ARG A 34 5.15 -11.34 9.92
N ASN A 35 3.86 -11.22 10.21
CA ASN A 35 3.19 -12.13 11.13
C ASN A 35 3.18 -13.56 10.60
N GLN A 36 2.90 -13.77 9.31
CA GLN A 36 2.95 -15.10 8.70
C GLN A 36 4.35 -15.73 8.78
N VAL A 37 5.40 -14.93 8.52
CA VAL A 37 6.78 -15.40 8.64
C VAL A 37 7.12 -15.78 10.08
N VAL A 38 6.70 -14.97 11.06
CA VAL A 38 7.04 -15.18 12.48
C VAL A 38 6.22 -16.29 13.13
N PHE A 39 4.93 -16.37 12.83
CA PHE A 39 4.00 -17.27 13.53
C PHE A 39 3.72 -18.56 12.75
N ASP A 40 3.71 -18.51 11.42
CA ASP A 40 3.37 -19.65 10.56
C ASP A 40 4.61 -20.30 9.90
N GLY A 41 5.81 -19.74 10.15
CA GLY A 41 7.07 -20.24 9.58
C GLY A 41 7.20 -20.02 8.08
N ASP A 42 6.40 -19.12 7.48
CA ASP A 42 6.49 -18.82 6.05
C ASP A 42 7.85 -18.16 5.71
N ALA A 43 8.30 -18.35 4.48
CA ALA A 43 9.53 -17.72 4.02
C ALA A 43 9.26 -16.26 3.62
N PRO A 44 10.16 -15.31 3.94
CA PRO A 44 10.01 -13.92 3.50
C PRO A 44 10.06 -13.83 1.97
N ARG A 45 8.99 -13.32 1.36
CA ARG A 45 8.80 -13.26 -0.11
C ARG A 45 8.32 -11.89 -0.56
N VAL A 46 9.29 -11.04 -0.91
CA VAL A 46 9.03 -9.66 -1.36
C VAL A 46 8.22 -9.62 -2.66
N SER A 47 8.41 -10.57 -3.57
CA SER A 47 7.63 -10.66 -4.82
C SER A 47 6.14 -10.89 -4.56
N LEU A 48 5.81 -11.84 -3.68
CA LEU A 48 4.45 -12.13 -3.25
C LEU A 48 3.82 -10.92 -2.56
N LEU A 49 4.54 -10.29 -1.63
CA LEU A 49 4.08 -9.08 -0.95
C LEU A 49 3.76 -7.95 -1.95
N LYS A 50 4.64 -7.70 -2.92
CA LYS A 50 4.42 -6.70 -3.98
C LYS A 50 3.18 -7.01 -4.82
N GLN A 51 2.98 -8.28 -5.19
CA GLN A 51 1.81 -8.71 -5.94
C GLN A 51 0.51 -8.47 -5.15
N GLN A 52 0.47 -8.90 -3.89
CA GLN A 52 -0.71 -8.74 -3.03
C GLN A 52 -1.09 -7.27 -2.84
N ILE A 53 -0.11 -6.38 -2.61
CA ILE A 53 -0.36 -4.94 -2.49
C ILE A 53 -0.95 -4.37 -3.78
N LYS A 54 -0.39 -4.75 -4.94
CA LYS A 54 -0.91 -4.29 -6.24
C LYS A 54 -2.33 -4.77 -6.46
N GLU A 55 -2.61 -6.04 -6.27
CA GLU A 55 -3.94 -6.62 -6.47
C GLU A 55 -4.98 -5.97 -5.55
N GLU A 56 -4.67 -5.79 -4.27
CA GLU A 56 -5.57 -5.14 -3.32
C GLU A 56 -5.81 -3.66 -3.67
N ALA A 57 -4.77 -2.94 -4.10
CA ALA A 57 -4.91 -1.57 -4.58
C ALA A 57 -5.83 -1.47 -5.81
N HIS A 58 -5.71 -2.41 -6.76
CA HIS A 58 -6.60 -2.48 -7.92
C HIS A 58 -8.03 -2.80 -7.52
N ARG A 59 -8.24 -3.78 -6.61
CA ARG A 59 -9.57 -4.08 -6.06
C ARG A 59 -10.23 -2.84 -5.47
N TRP A 60 -9.49 -2.09 -4.64
CA TRP A 60 -10.00 -0.88 -4.01
C TRP A 60 -10.37 0.20 -5.03
N ALA A 61 -9.55 0.41 -6.05
CA ALA A 61 -9.84 1.36 -7.12
C ALA A 61 -11.10 0.97 -7.92
N MET A 62 -11.30 -0.33 -8.16
CA MET A 62 -12.47 -0.86 -8.88
C MET A 62 -13.77 -0.65 -8.08
N VAL A 63 -13.74 -0.84 -6.77
CA VAL A 63 -14.92 -0.65 -5.90
C VAL A 63 -15.18 0.82 -5.53
N GLY A 64 -14.39 1.76 -6.05
CA GLY A 64 -14.68 3.20 -5.96
C GLY A 64 -13.70 4.03 -5.13
N ALA A 65 -12.51 3.52 -4.78
CA ALA A 65 -11.44 4.33 -4.19
C ALA A 65 -10.84 5.30 -5.22
N ARG A 66 -11.57 6.38 -5.55
CA ARG A 66 -11.26 7.34 -6.64
C ARG A 66 -9.85 7.92 -6.54
N HIS A 67 -9.41 8.29 -5.35
CA HIS A 67 -8.07 8.85 -5.13
C HIS A 67 -6.95 7.82 -5.34
N LEU A 68 -7.20 6.54 -5.07
CA LEU A 68 -6.23 5.48 -5.32
C LEU A 68 -6.17 5.15 -6.81
N ARG A 69 -7.33 5.15 -7.48
CA ARG A 69 -7.45 4.98 -8.94
C ARG A 69 -6.65 6.01 -9.74
N GLN A 70 -6.42 7.21 -9.20
CA GLN A 70 -5.58 8.24 -9.84
C GLN A 70 -4.07 7.93 -9.80
N LEU A 71 -3.65 6.91 -9.04
CA LEU A 71 -2.23 6.58 -8.81
C LEU A 71 -1.81 5.23 -9.39
N ILE A 72 -2.77 4.35 -9.60
CA ILE A 72 -2.53 3.03 -10.16
C ILE A 72 -2.96 3.01 -11.63
N PRO A 73 -2.27 2.24 -12.50
CA PRO A 73 -2.64 2.11 -13.90
C PRO A 73 -4.08 1.62 -14.12
#